data_AF-A0A7R9IQ80-F1
#
_entry.id   AF-A0A7R9IQ80-F1
#
_cell.length_a   1.000
_cell.length_b   1.000
_cell.length_c   1.000
_cell.angle_alpha   90.00
_cell.angle_beta   90.00
_cell.angle_gamma   90.00
#
_symmetry.space_group_name_H-M   'P 1'
#
loop_
_entity.id
_entity.type
_entity.pdbx_description
1 polymer ?
#
loop_
_entity_poly.entity_id
_entity_poly.type
_entity_poly.pdbx_seq_one_letter_code
_entity_poly.pdbx_strand_id
1 'polypeptide(L)'
;MIGSVTQPRDYDSSQDLGAPVTPDGHWEMAPHNPNRDSRKNRSTSVLPTSTTNVRLAESQEKWVRSKRGDTKRMQEKRSQGDEDEVCRALKFEEEYLKALESFSRAQSLDPTWPPPQQKQAELLKYLDNVQDLVRSKGKLKVKKLQQMIQSLDVKQLGPYQGGRYTSAGSSISMTLVPITGLQPGTNSEKVVLGKVVCSVQDEDSVPL
;
A
#
# COMPACT_ATOMS: atom_id res chain seq x y z
N MET A 1 53.41 28.86 18.67
CA MET A 1 54.31 27.75 19.01
C MET A 1 53.48 26.47 19.04
N ILE A 2 53.91 25.46 18.27
CA ILE A 2 53.61 23.99 18.31
C ILE A 2 52.12 23.58 18.28
N GLY A 3 51.56 23.01 17.20
CA GLY A 3 51.86 21.68 16.58
C GLY A 3 50.88 20.64 17.19
N SER A 4 50.05 19.85 16.49
CA SER A 4 50.35 19.00 15.33
C SER A 4 49.08 18.48 14.62
N VAL A 5 49.31 18.10 13.37
CA VAL A 5 48.45 17.45 12.36
C VAL A 5 48.37 15.93 12.57
N THR A 6 47.21 15.30 12.33
CA THR A 6 47.13 13.99 11.64
C THR A 6 45.76 13.76 10.97
N GLN A 7 45.82 13.24 9.74
CA GLN A 7 44.74 13.01 8.77
C GLN A 7 44.21 11.55 8.79
N PRO A 8 43.21 11.17 7.95
CA PRO A 8 42.32 10.01 8.13
C PRO A 8 42.79 8.72 7.41
N ARG A 9 42.16 7.60 7.75
CA ARG A 9 42.30 6.25 7.15
C ARG A 9 40.99 5.49 7.35
N ASP A 10 40.48 4.60 6.50
CA ASP A 10 40.78 4.20 5.13
C ASP A 10 39.51 3.49 4.62
N TYR A 11 39.25 3.64 3.32
CA TYR A 11 38.24 2.91 2.55
C TYR A 11 38.93 1.64 2.04
N ASP A 12 38.37 0.45 2.28
CA ASP A 12 38.88 -0.79 1.69
C ASP A 12 37.81 -1.44 0.80
N SER A 13 38.26 -1.82 -0.39
CA SER A 13 37.52 -2.39 -1.51
C SER A 13 38.25 -3.64 -1.96
N SER A 14 37.50 -4.62 -2.49
CA SER A 14 37.95 -5.85 -3.19
C SER A 14 37.99 -7.08 -2.28
N GLN A 15 37.73 -8.32 -2.71
CA GLN A 15 37.32 -8.99 -3.96
C GLN A 15 37.14 -10.48 -3.57
N ASP A 16 36.21 -11.21 -4.20
CA ASP A 16 36.34 -12.62 -4.66
C ASP A 16 34.97 -13.09 -5.18
N LEU A 17 34.69 -13.26 -6.48
CA LEU A 17 35.20 -14.23 -7.47
C LEU A 17 35.10 -15.70 -7.03
N GLY A 18 34.22 -16.46 -7.68
CA GLY A 18 34.25 -17.92 -7.62
C GLY A 18 32.95 -18.62 -8.02
N ALA A 19 32.65 -18.70 -9.32
CA ALA A 19 31.80 -19.75 -9.87
C ALA A 19 32.67 -20.96 -10.26
N PRO A 20 32.16 -22.20 -10.16
CA PRO A 20 32.54 -23.21 -11.13
C PRO A 20 31.34 -24.00 -11.69
N VAL A 21 31.15 -23.98 -13.02
CA VAL A 21 31.63 -24.93 -14.04
C VAL A 21 30.97 -26.32 -13.95
N THR A 22 30.17 -26.63 -14.97
CA THR A 22 29.66 -27.97 -15.33
C THR A 22 30.74 -28.84 -15.95
N PRO A 23 30.67 -30.19 -15.85
CA PRO A 23 31.34 -31.07 -16.79
C PRO A 23 30.35 -31.78 -17.71
N ASP A 24 30.61 -31.63 -19.02
CA ASP A 24 30.06 -32.42 -20.11
C ASP A 24 30.40 -33.92 -19.99
N GLY A 25 29.55 -34.76 -20.58
CA GLY A 25 29.78 -36.19 -20.73
C GLY A 25 28.86 -36.80 -21.79
N HIS A 26 29.10 -36.45 -23.05
CA HIS A 26 28.46 -37.04 -24.23
C HIS A 26 29.09 -38.41 -24.55
N TRP A 27 28.28 -39.46 -24.72
CA TRP A 27 28.50 -40.48 -25.77
C TRP A 27 27.21 -41.26 -26.04
N GLU A 28 27.19 -41.77 -27.26
CA GLU A 28 26.08 -42.17 -28.10
C GLU A 28 25.92 -43.71 -28.11
N MET A 29 24.80 -44.16 -28.69
CA MET A 29 24.52 -45.47 -29.30
C MET A 29 23.60 -46.46 -28.56
N ALA A 30 22.50 -46.75 -29.28
CA ALA A 30 21.44 -47.73 -29.09
C ALA A 30 21.91 -49.19 -29.36
N PRO A 31 21.02 -50.18 -29.56
CA PRO A 31 19.79 -50.57 -28.88
C PRO A 31 19.91 -52.00 -28.29
N HIS A 32 19.03 -52.40 -27.36
CA HIS A 32 18.81 -53.82 -27.11
C HIS A 32 17.34 -54.16 -26.88
N ASN A 33 16.85 -55.02 -27.76
CA ASN A 33 15.54 -55.65 -27.79
C ASN A 33 15.75 -57.15 -27.53
N PRO A 34 14.96 -57.75 -26.63
CA PRO A 34 14.57 -59.13 -26.81
C PRO A 34 13.05 -59.26 -26.88
N ASN A 35 12.59 -59.72 -28.05
CA ASN A 35 11.24 -60.16 -28.32
C ASN A 35 11.07 -61.64 -27.91
N ARG A 36 10.11 -61.93 -27.04
CA ARG A 36 9.39 -63.22 -26.83
C ARG A 36 8.28 -62.92 -25.82
N ASP A 37 7.00 -63.25 -25.95
CA ASP A 37 6.36 -64.26 -26.77
C ASP A 37 4.90 -63.86 -27.05
N SER A 38 4.44 -64.37 -28.18
CA SER A 38 3.10 -64.35 -28.74
C SER A 38 1.97 -64.73 -27.76
N ARG A 39 0.88 -63.94 -27.73
CA ARG A 39 -0.48 -64.51 -27.72
C ARG A 39 -1.50 -63.57 -28.36
N LYS A 40 -2.13 -64.13 -29.39
CA LYS A 40 -3.26 -63.63 -30.18
C LYS A 40 -4.30 -62.94 -29.31
N ASN A 41 -4.81 -61.79 -29.74
CA ASN A 41 -6.22 -61.45 -29.64
C ASN A 41 -6.61 -60.57 -30.84
N ARG A 42 -7.36 -61.21 -31.74
CA ARG A 42 -8.08 -60.58 -32.85
C ARG A 42 -9.31 -59.92 -32.25
N SER A 43 -9.31 -58.60 -32.11
CA SER A 43 -10.53 -57.81 -31.91
C SER A 43 -10.46 -56.57 -32.80
N THR A 44 -11.19 -56.67 -33.92
CA THR A 44 -11.86 -55.59 -34.66
C THR A 44 -11.28 -54.19 -34.53
N SER A 45 -10.57 -53.72 -35.57
CA SER A 45 -10.38 -52.28 -35.79
C SER A 45 -11.73 -51.67 -36.15
N VAL A 46 -12.37 -51.04 -35.17
CA VAL A 46 -13.42 -50.06 -35.43
C VAL A 46 -12.70 -48.75 -35.69
N LEU A 47 -12.71 -48.28 -36.95
CA LEU A 47 -12.31 -46.91 -37.26
C LEU A 47 -13.20 -45.98 -36.42
N PRO A 48 -12.65 -45.09 -35.57
CA PRO A 48 -13.48 -44.12 -34.88
C PRO A 48 -14.09 -43.19 -35.93
N THR A 49 -15.40 -43.30 -36.10
CA THR A 49 -16.20 -42.41 -36.94
C THR A 49 -16.06 -40.97 -36.44
N SER A 50 -16.16 -40.04 -37.39
CA SER A 50 -15.94 -38.59 -37.25
C SER A 50 -16.53 -37.94 -35.98
N THR A 51 -17.58 -38.51 -35.41
CA THR A 51 -18.29 -38.02 -34.23
C THR A 51 -17.49 -38.09 -32.92
N THR A 52 -16.60 -39.08 -32.75
CA THR A 52 -15.83 -39.24 -31.49
C THR A 52 -14.72 -38.20 -31.39
N ASN A 53 -14.08 -37.87 -32.51
CA ASN A 53 -13.08 -36.79 -32.59
C ASN A 53 -13.72 -35.41 -32.34
N VAL A 54 -14.94 -35.18 -32.84
CA VAL A 54 -15.69 -33.94 -32.60
C VAL A 54 -16.01 -33.76 -31.10
N ARG A 55 -16.49 -34.81 -30.40
CA ARG A 55 -16.79 -34.73 -28.96
C ARG A 55 -15.57 -34.48 -28.08
N LEU A 56 -14.41 -35.04 -28.46
CA LEU A 56 -13.16 -34.79 -27.76
C LEU A 56 -12.66 -33.36 -27.99
N ALA A 57 -12.75 -32.86 -29.22
CA ALA A 57 -12.42 -31.47 -29.55
C ALA A 57 -13.34 -30.47 -28.84
N GLU A 58 -14.66 -30.70 -28.81
CA GLU A 58 -15.61 -29.86 -28.07
C GLU A 58 -15.34 -29.86 -26.56
N SER A 59 -14.92 -31.00 -25.99
CA SER A 59 -14.56 -31.11 -24.58
C SER A 59 -13.25 -30.38 -24.28
N GLN A 60 -12.26 -30.43 -25.17
CA GLN A 60 -11.02 -29.66 -25.07
C GLN A 60 -11.29 -28.15 -25.18
N GLU A 61 -12.13 -27.69 -26.11
CA GLU A 61 -12.51 -26.29 -26.23
C GLU A 61 -13.26 -25.76 -25.00
N LYS A 62 -14.16 -26.56 -24.42
CA LYS A 62 -14.84 -26.23 -23.16
C LYS A 62 -13.85 -26.11 -22.00
N TRP A 63 -12.88 -27.04 -21.90
CA TRP A 63 -11.83 -26.99 -20.88
C TRP A 63 -10.92 -25.75 -21.04
N VAL A 64 -10.52 -25.42 -22.27
CA VAL A 64 -9.71 -24.22 -22.57
C VAL A 64 -10.49 -22.94 -22.27
N ARG A 65 -11.79 -22.87 -22.62
CA ARG A 65 -12.66 -21.72 -22.28
C ARG A 65 -12.82 -21.57 -20.77
N SER A 66 -13.01 -22.66 -20.04
CA SER A 66 -13.09 -22.65 -18.57
C SER A 66 -11.78 -22.13 -17.95
N LYS A 67 -10.63 -22.66 -18.38
CA LYS A 67 -9.31 -22.22 -17.91
C LYS A 67 -9.02 -20.75 -18.24
N ARG A 68 -9.50 -20.26 -19.39
CA ARG A 68 -9.40 -18.83 -19.75
C ARG A 68 -10.29 -17.96 -18.88
N GLY A 69 -11.48 -18.42 -18.50
CA GLY A 69 -12.35 -17.73 -17.54
C GLY A 69 -11.74 -17.65 -16.15
N ASP A 70 -11.16 -18.76 -15.66
CA ASP A 70 -10.53 -18.83 -14.34
C ASP A 70 -9.30 -17.93 -14.24
N THR A 71 -8.45 -17.91 -15.28
CA THR A 71 -7.26 -17.06 -15.34
C THR A 71 -7.64 -15.58 -15.41
N LYS A 72 -8.66 -15.22 -16.20
CA LYS A 72 -9.18 -13.84 -16.24
C LYS A 72 -9.69 -13.40 -14.86
N ARG A 73 -10.44 -14.26 -14.17
CA ARG A 73 -10.97 -13.98 -12.82
C ARG A 73 -9.87 -13.87 -11.76
N MET A 74 -8.81 -14.69 -11.85
CA MET A 74 -7.67 -14.58 -10.93
C MET A 74 -6.86 -13.31 -11.18
N GLN A 75 -6.69 -12.90 -12.44
CA GLN A 75 -5.99 -11.68 -12.79
C GLN A 75 -6.77 -10.44 -12.36
N GLU A 76 -8.09 -10.44 -12.60
CA GLU A 76 -9.03 -9.41 -12.14
C GLU A 76 -8.99 -9.27 -10.62
N LYS A 77 -9.11 -10.37 -9.86
CA LYS A 77 -8.99 -10.35 -8.39
C LYS A 77 -7.65 -9.85 -7.87
N ARG A 78 -6.55 -10.05 -8.62
CA ARG A 78 -5.21 -9.62 -8.20
C ARG A 78 -5.03 -8.12 -8.40
N SER A 79 -5.34 -7.63 -9.61
CA SER A 79 -5.39 -6.18 -9.87
C SER A 79 -6.37 -5.46 -8.95
N GLN A 80 -7.40 -6.17 -8.50
CA GLN A 80 -8.39 -5.66 -7.57
C GLN A 80 -7.86 -5.45 -6.14
N GLY A 81 -7.01 -6.35 -5.65
CA GLY A 81 -6.36 -6.19 -4.34
C GLY A 81 -5.37 -5.03 -4.34
N ASP A 82 -4.63 -4.88 -5.44
CA ASP A 82 -3.59 -3.86 -5.56
C ASP A 82 -4.14 -2.43 -5.55
N GLU A 83 -5.28 -2.16 -6.20
CA GLU A 83 -5.87 -0.80 -6.27
C GLU A 83 -6.57 -0.37 -4.95
N ASP A 84 -7.16 -1.30 -4.19
CA ASP A 84 -7.75 -1.00 -2.87
C ASP A 84 -6.68 -0.58 -1.85
N GLU A 85 -5.55 -1.28 -1.86
CA GLU A 85 -4.40 -0.97 -1.00
C GLU A 85 -3.81 0.41 -1.31
N VAL A 86 -3.72 0.79 -2.58
CA VAL A 86 -3.26 2.12 -3.00
C VAL A 86 -4.17 3.23 -2.49
N CYS A 87 -5.49 3.09 -2.64
CA CYS A 87 -6.45 4.09 -2.16
C CYS A 87 -6.34 4.29 -0.64
N ARG A 88 -6.23 3.20 0.11
CA ARG A 88 -6.11 3.22 1.58
C ARG A 88 -4.78 3.82 2.03
N ALA A 89 -3.67 3.50 1.36
CA ALA A 89 -2.37 4.07 1.67
C ALA A 89 -2.36 5.59 1.46
N LEU A 90 -2.87 6.08 0.33
CA LEU A 90 -2.95 7.50 0.04
C LEU A 90 -3.81 8.26 1.05
N LYS A 91 -4.93 7.66 1.49
CA LYS A 91 -5.77 8.24 2.55
C LYS A 91 -5.00 8.37 3.87
N PHE A 92 -4.23 7.35 4.24
CA PHE A 92 -3.41 7.36 5.45
C PHE A 92 -2.27 8.39 5.41
N GLU A 93 -1.71 8.63 4.21
CA GLU A 93 -0.72 9.69 3.96
C GLU A 93 -1.34 11.09 3.82
N GLU A 94 -2.65 11.24 4.03
CA GLU A 94 -3.41 12.48 3.89
C GLU A 94 -3.39 13.07 2.46
N GLU A 95 -3.08 12.24 1.45
CA GLU A 95 -3.07 12.56 0.02
C GLU A 95 -4.48 12.40 -0.58
N TYR A 96 -5.45 13.13 -0.01
CA TYR A 96 -6.89 12.91 -0.25
C TYR A 96 -7.32 13.05 -1.72
N LEU A 97 -6.73 13.99 -2.46
CA LEU A 97 -7.07 14.15 -3.88
C LEU A 97 -6.67 12.91 -4.69
N LYS A 98 -5.43 12.43 -4.48
CA LYS A 98 -4.94 11.21 -5.13
C LYS A 98 -5.76 9.98 -4.71
N ALA A 99 -6.16 9.90 -3.44
CA ALA A 99 -7.04 8.84 -2.97
C ALA A 99 -8.40 8.84 -3.71
N LEU A 100 -9.01 10.01 -3.89
CA LEU A 100 -10.27 10.16 -4.64
C LEU A 100 -10.12 9.80 -6.12
N GLU A 101 -8.99 10.17 -6.76
CA GLU A 101 -8.67 9.79 -8.13
C GLU A 101 -8.51 8.27 -8.27
N SER A 102 -7.80 7.63 -7.34
CA SER A 102 -7.64 6.18 -7.31
C SER A 102 -8.97 5.45 -7.14
N PHE A 103 -9.88 5.95 -6.28
CA PHE A 103 -11.24 5.40 -6.20
C PHE A 103 -12.01 5.54 -7.51
N SER A 104 -11.90 6.70 -8.19
CA SER A 104 -12.56 6.92 -9.48
C SER A 104 -12.02 5.98 -10.57
N ARG A 105 -10.71 5.72 -10.54
CA ARG A 105 -10.05 4.76 -11.44
C ARG A 105 -10.55 3.34 -11.17
N ALA A 106 -10.59 2.92 -9.91
CA ALA A 106 -11.13 1.62 -9.52
C ALA A 106 -12.57 1.40 -10.00
N GLN A 107 -13.44 2.41 -9.86
CA GLN A 107 -14.82 2.37 -10.37
C GLN A 107 -14.88 2.27 -11.90
N SER A 108 -13.95 2.91 -12.61
CA SER A 108 -13.90 2.85 -14.08
C SER A 108 -13.42 1.49 -14.59
N LEU A 109 -12.58 0.80 -13.80
CA LEU A 109 -12.08 -0.54 -14.11
C LEU A 109 -13.13 -1.62 -13.83
N ASP A 110 -13.84 -1.53 -12.72
CA ASP A 110 -14.99 -2.40 -12.41
C ASP A 110 -16.17 -1.60 -11.85
N PRO A 111 -17.11 -1.17 -12.72
CA PRO A 111 -18.30 -0.44 -12.32
C PRO A 111 -19.28 -1.26 -11.47
N THR A 112 -19.13 -2.59 -11.47
CA THR A 112 -20.01 -3.49 -10.71
C THR A 112 -19.49 -3.76 -9.30
N TRP A 113 -18.28 -3.29 -8.98
CA TRP A 113 -17.66 -3.41 -7.67
C TRP A 113 -18.07 -2.24 -6.75
N PRO A 114 -18.93 -2.44 -5.74
CA PRO A 114 -19.49 -1.33 -4.96
C PRO A 114 -18.53 -0.62 -3.97
N PRO A 115 -17.56 -1.30 -3.32
CA PRO A 115 -16.73 -0.69 -2.28
C PRO A 115 -16.03 0.62 -2.64
N PRO A 116 -15.40 0.82 -3.82
CA PRO A 116 -14.78 2.10 -4.17
C PRO A 116 -15.76 3.25 -4.24
N GLN A 117 -16.97 2.99 -4.73
CA GLN A 117 -18.00 4.01 -4.83
C GLN A 117 -18.44 4.45 -3.44
N GLN A 118 -18.65 3.49 -2.54
CA GLN A 118 -18.99 3.75 -1.15
C GLN A 118 -17.86 4.50 -0.43
N LYS A 119 -16.62 4.01 -0.55
CA LYS A 119 -15.44 4.61 0.09
C LYS A 119 -15.12 6.01 -0.43
N GLN A 120 -15.31 6.27 -1.72
CA GLN A 120 -15.18 7.61 -2.28
C GLN A 120 -16.24 8.57 -1.70
N ALA A 121 -17.50 8.13 -1.63
CA ALA A 121 -18.59 8.94 -1.06
C ALA A 121 -18.38 9.21 0.44
N GLU A 122 -17.93 8.21 1.20
CA GLU A 122 -17.53 8.34 2.60
C GLU A 122 -16.42 9.39 2.77
N LEU A 123 -15.35 9.31 1.97
CA LEU A 123 -14.24 10.25 2.03
C LEU A 123 -14.68 11.67 1.70
N LEU A 124 -15.49 11.87 0.65
CA LEU A 124 -16.03 13.18 0.30
C LEU A 124 -16.86 13.78 1.44
N LYS A 125 -17.76 12.98 2.02
CA LYS A 125 -18.58 13.40 3.16
C LYS A 125 -17.72 13.75 4.38
N TYR A 126 -16.67 12.97 4.65
CA TYR A 126 -15.72 13.25 5.72
C TYR A 126 -15.03 14.61 5.49
N LEU A 127 -14.47 14.84 4.30
CA LEU A 127 -13.78 16.09 3.97
C LEU A 127 -14.71 17.31 4.03
N ASP A 128 -15.96 17.17 3.58
CA ASP A 128 -16.98 18.21 3.68
C ASP A 128 -17.28 18.56 5.15
N ASN A 129 -17.50 17.55 5.99
CA ASN A 129 -17.69 17.74 7.43
C ASN A 129 -16.49 18.43 8.09
N VAL A 130 -15.25 18.04 7.73
CA VAL A 130 -14.03 18.70 8.22
C VAL A 130 -14.03 20.18 7.83
N GLN A 131 -14.24 20.50 6.55
CA GLN A 131 -14.24 21.89 6.09
C GLN A 131 -15.31 22.73 6.78
N ASP A 132 -16.52 22.20 6.91
CA ASP A 132 -17.64 22.88 7.56
C ASP A 132 -17.37 23.15 9.04
N LEU A 133 -16.84 22.17 9.77
CA LEU A 133 -16.53 22.32 11.19
C LEU A 133 -15.33 23.23 11.42
N VAL A 134 -14.33 23.23 10.54
CA VAL A 134 -13.23 24.20 10.57
C VAL A 134 -13.75 25.62 10.35
N ARG A 135 -14.54 25.85 9.29
CA ARG A 135 -15.10 27.18 8.95
C ARG A 135 -16.01 27.72 10.05
N SER A 136 -16.84 26.86 10.63
CA SER A 136 -17.77 27.22 11.71
C SER A 136 -17.18 27.15 13.12
N LYS A 137 -15.88 26.81 13.26
CA LYS A 137 -15.20 26.65 14.56
C LYS A 137 -15.94 25.69 15.49
N GLY A 138 -16.33 24.52 14.96
CA GLY A 138 -17.11 23.51 15.67
C GLY A 138 -18.55 23.93 15.96
N LYS A 139 -19.10 24.90 15.21
CA LYS A 139 -20.43 25.50 15.42
C LYS A 139 -20.59 26.13 16.82
N LEU A 140 -19.47 26.53 17.44
CA LEU A 140 -19.47 27.17 18.75
C LEU A 140 -19.82 28.65 18.65
N LYS A 141 -20.61 29.13 19.62
CA LYS A 141 -20.90 30.57 19.76
C LYS A 141 -19.62 31.34 20.08
N VAL A 142 -19.48 32.55 19.53
CA VAL A 142 -18.31 33.43 19.72
C VAL A 142 -17.94 33.62 21.19
N LYS A 143 -18.94 33.84 22.07
CA LYS A 143 -18.71 33.98 23.52
C LYS A 143 -18.05 32.74 24.14
N LYS A 144 -18.44 31.54 23.71
CA LYS A 144 -17.85 30.27 24.20
C LYS A 144 -16.42 30.11 23.71
N LEU A 145 -16.15 30.45 22.45
CA LEU A 145 -14.80 30.45 21.89
C LEU A 145 -13.87 31.41 22.65
N GLN A 146 -14.33 32.63 22.93
CA GLN A 146 -13.56 33.60 23.71
C GLN A 146 -13.25 33.08 25.11
N GLN A 147 -14.23 32.48 25.80
CA GLN A 147 -14.01 31.86 27.11
C GLN A 147 -12.96 30.74 27.05
N MET A 148 -13.02 29.89 26.00
CA MET A 148 -12.05 28.81 25.80
C MET A 148 -10.64 29.34 25.58
N ILE A 149 -10.48 30.38 24.76
CA ILE A 149 -9.19 31.04 24.49
C ILE A 149 -8.64 31.69 25.77
N GLN A 150 -9.49 32.39 26.54
CA GLN A 150 -9.08 33.02 27.81
C GLN A 150 -8.66 31.99 28.88
N SER A 151 -9.15 30.76 28.79
CA SER A 151 -8.75 29.66 29.70
C SER A 151 -7.45 28.95 29.30
N LEU A 152 -6.76 29.42 28.25
CA LEU A 152 -5.42 28.94 27.90
C LEU A 152 -4.41 29.50 28.89
N ASP A 153 -3.56 28.62 29.42
CA ASP A 153 -2.47 28.96 30.33
C ASP A 153 -1.22 28.20 29.87
N VAL A 154 -0.06 28.84 29.93
CA VAL A 154 1.26 28.26 29.61
C VAL A 154 1.53 27.01 30.46
N LYS A 155 0.97 26.91 31.66
CA LYS A 155 1.04 25.69 32.49
C LYS A 155 0.43 24.46 31.82
N GLN A 156 -0.49 24.63 30.87
CA GLN A 156 -1.09 23.54 30.10
C GLN A 156 -0.14 22.93 29.07
N LEU A 157 1.04 23.53 28.84
CA LEU A 157 2.10 22.94 28.02
C LEU A 157 2.75 21.70 28.65
N GLY A 158 2.55 21.47 29.96
CA GLY A 158 3.07 20.31 30.66
C GLY A 158 4.60 20.17 30.48
N PRO A 159 5.12 19.07 29.92
CA PRO A 159 6.57 18.87 29.72
C PRO A 159 7.26 19.91 28.83
N TYR A 160 6.50 20.67 28.03
CA TYR A 160 7.03 21.73 27.14
C TYR A 160 7.07 23.10 27.81
N GLN A 161 6.59 23.21 29.06
CA GLN A 161 6.62 24.44 29.83
C GLN A 161 8.07 24.89 30.07
N GLY A 162 8.33 26.20 29.94
CA GLY A 162 9.69 26.75 30.07
C GLY A 162 10.50 26.70 28.78
N GLY A 163 9.90 26.30 27.65
CA GLY A 163 10.49 26.43 26.32
C GLY A 163 11.63 25.45 26.07
N ARG A 164 11.55 24.26 26.69
CA ARG A 164 12.56 23.21 26.55
C ARG A 164 11.89 21.84 26.67
N TYR A 165 12.29 20.93 25.79
CA TYR A 165 11.90 19.53 25.84
C TYR A 165 13.16 18.66 25.91
N THR A 166 13.19 17.72 26.85
CA THR A 166 14.32 16.81 27.02
C THR A 166 13.87 15.39 26.74
N SER A 167 14.52 14.73 25.79
CA SER A 167 14.32 13.32 25.46
C SER A 167 15.67 12.62 25.34
N ALA A 168 15.80 11.44 25.96
CA ALA A 168 17.00 10.60 25.91
C ALA A 168 18.33 11.35 26.18
N GLY A 169 18.33 12.31 27.12
CA GLY A 169 19.52 13.09 27.50
C GLY A 169 19.83 14.29 26.59
N SER A 170 19.10 14.48 25.50
CA SER A 170 19.20 15.66 24.62
C SER A 170 18.08 16.65 24.92
N SER A 171 18.43 17.94 24.96
CA SER A 171 17.47 19.01 25.29
C SER A 171 17.36 20.00 24.15
N ILE A 172 16.14 20.24 23.69
CA ILE A 172 15.83 21.11 22.55
C ILE A 172 15.00 22.28 23.07
N SER A 173 15.36 23.51 22.66
CA SER A 173 14.55 24.68 22.99
C SER A 173 13.31 24.72 22.10
N MET A 174 12.18 25.09 22.67
CA MET A 174 10.91 25.19 21.97
C MET A 174 10.30 26.57 22.16
N THR A 175 9.87 27.17 21.06
CA THR A 175 9.20 28.47 21.06
C THR A 175 7.70 28.29 20.90
N LEU A 176 6.91 28.84 21.82
CA LEU A 176 5.46 28.89 21.68
C LEU A 176 5.10 29.85 20.55
N VAL A 177 4.41 29.34 19.53
CA VAL A 177 3.98 30.11 18.36
C VAL A 177 2.47 29.97 18.13
N PRO A 178 1.81 30.97 17.52
CA PRO A 178 0.46 30.78 17.02
C PRO A 178 0.44 29.83 15.81
N ILE A 179 -0.69 29.17 15.55
CA ILE A 179 -0.87 28.29 14.38
C ILE A 179 -0.58 29.04 13.07
N THR A 180 -0.90 30.33 13.00
CA THR A 180 -0.62 31.19 11.83
C THR A 180 0.88 31.46 11.59
N GLY A 181 1.75 31.13 12.54
CA GLY A 181 3.22 31.22 12.43
C GLY A 181 3.90 29.92 12.02
N LEU A 182 3.12 28.87 11.73
CA LEU A 182 3.64 27.60 11.22
C LEU A 182 3.87 27.65 9.72
N GLN A 183 4.75 26.77 9.23
CA GLN A 183 4.98 26.54 7.81
C GLN A 183 4.47 25.14 7.42
N PRO A 184 4.17 24.88 6.14
CA PRO A 184 3.93 23.52 5.67
C PRO A 184 5.11 22.59 6.00
N GLY A 185 4.81 21.34 6.36
CA GLY A 185 5.81 20.34 6.75
C GLY A 185 6.26 20.45 8.22
N THR A 186 7.45 19.91 8.51
CA THR A 186 7.98 19.83 9.88
C THR A 186 8.38 21.22 10.41
N ASN A 187 7.85 21.58 11.58
CA ASN A 187 8.15 22.83 12.26
C ASN A 187 9.07 22.56 13.47
N SER A 188 10.39 22.49 13.21
CA SER A 188 11.39 22.24 14.26
C SER A 188 11.38 23.34 15.33
N GLU A 189 11.59 22.94 16.59
CA GLU A 189 11.74 23.88 17.74
C GLU A 189 10.53 24.80 18.00
N LYS A 190 9.35 24.44 17.49
CA LYS A 190 8.11 25.18 17.71
C LYS A 190 7.12 24.32 18.50
N VAL A 191 6.35 24.97 19.38
CA VAL A 191 5.22 24.36 20.07
C VAL A 191 3.98 25.22 19.86
N VAL A 192 2.82 24.57 19.74
CA VAL A 192 1.52 25.23 19.69
C VAL A 192 0.67 24.80 20.88
N LEU A 193 -0.18 25.70 21.37
CA LEU A 193 -1.14 25.42 22.42
C LEU A 193 -2.52 25.88 21.94
N GLY A 194 -3.53 25.02 22.11
CA GLY A 194 -4.89 25.29 21.63
C GLY A 194 -5.96 24.58 22.45
N LYS A 195 -7.21 24.86 22.13
CA LYS A 195 -8.38 24.13 22.64
C LYS A 195 -9.06 23.38 21.51
N VAL A 196 -9.51 22.17 21.80
CA VAL A 196 -10.33 21.37 20.87
C VAL A 196 -11.73 21.99 20.79
N VAL A 197 -12.20 22.29 19.58
CA VAL A 197 -13.53 22.87 19.33
C VAL A 197 -14.52 21.89 18.72
N CYS A 198 -14.02 20.84 18.07
CA CYS A 198 -14.79 19.73 17.51
C CYS A 198 -13.88 18.52 17.29
N SER A 199 -14.48 17.34 17.08
CA SER A 199 -13.82 16.13 16.58
C SER A 199 -14.65 15.62 15.40
N VAL A 200 -13.98 15.14 14.36
CA VAL A 200 -14.62 14.60 13.16
C VAL A 200 -14.16 13.16 13.04
N GLN A 201 -15.10 12.24 13.19
CA GLN A 201 -14.80 10.82 13.10
C GLN A 201 -14.85 10.38 11.65
N ASP A 202 -13.90 9.53 11.30
CA ASP A 202 -13.89 8.74 10.08
C ASP A 202 -14.35 7.31 10.40
N GLU A 203 -14.97 6.64 9.43
CA GLU A 203 -15.48 5.27 9.58
C GLU A 203 -14.34 4.26 9.83
N ASP A 204 -13.15 4.53 9.30
CA ASP A 204 -11.98 3.63 9.41
C ASP A 204 -11.20 3.81 10.73
N SER A 205 -11.73 4.59 11.71
CA SER A 205 -11.19 4.80 13.06
C SER A 205 -9.76 5.39 13.16
N VAL A 206 -9.17 5.82 12.05
CA VAL A 206 -7.83 6.42 11.95
C VAL A 206 -7.80 7.47 10.82
N PRO A 207 -7.22 8.67 11.02
CA PRO A 207 -6.85 9.31 12.28
C PRO A 207 -8.05 10.02 12.95
N LEU A 208 -7.97 10.26 14.27
CA LEU A 208 -9.02 10.87 15.11
C LEU A 208 -9.39 12.32 14.77
#